data_AF-A0A4Q5T041-F1
#
_entry.id   AF-A0A4Q5T041-F1
#
_cell.length_a   1.000
_cell.length_b   1.000
_cell.length_c   1.000
_cell.angle_alpha   90.00
_cell.angle_beta   90.00
_cell.angle_gamma   90.00
#
_symmetry.space_group_name_H-M   'P 1'
#
loop_
_entity.id
_entity.type
_entity.pdbx_description
1 polymer ?
#
loop_
_entity_poly.entity_id
_entity_poly.type
_entity_poly.pdbx_seq_one_letter_code
_entity_poly.pdbx_strand_id
1 'polypeptide(L)'
;FLPNEGLFAEVIRRPGLVDALRRDCRVIVAGPTTLEALLASLRMGFRTLAIQQRSSEVWQVLGAVKTEFGKFGGVLDKVQKKLEEAQNVVVDAGVRRRAVDRRLKAVESMPEVEAQRLLAIPVGDDGLGEDVGAAE
;
A
#
# COMPACT_ATOMS: atom_id res chain seq x y z
N PHE A 1 -0.67 0.53 -57.21
CA PHE A 1 -1.97 -0.07 -56.86
C PHE A 1 -2.75 -0.29 -58.13
N LEU A 2 -3.42 -1.44 -58.27
CA LEU A 2 -4.27 -1.74 -59.41
C LEU A 2 -5.73 -1.79 -58.91
N PRO A 3 -6.65 -1.02 -59.51
CA PRO A 3 -7.98 -0.78 -58.95
C PRO A 3 -8.94 -1.98 -59.02
N ASN A 4 -8.59 -3.02 -59.78
CA ASN A 4 -9.36 -4.26 -59.83
C ASN A 4 -8.43 -5.48 -59.82
N GLU A 5 -8.96 -6.62 -59.38
CA GLU A 5 -8.20 -7.87 -59.22
C GLU A 5 -7.80 -8.48 -60.58
N GLY A 6 -8.60 -8.27 -61.63
CA GLY A 6 -8.30 -8.76 -62.99
C GLY A 6 -7.04 -8.13 -63.59
N LEU A 7 -6.86 -6.82 -63.43
CA LEU A 7 -5.65 -6.11 -63.84
C LEU A 7 -4.43 -6.58 -63.04
N PHE A 8 -4.61 -6.83 -61.74
CA PHE A 8 -3.56 -7.44 -60.93
C PHE A 8 -3.16 -8.82 -61.45
N ALA A 9 -4.14 -9.67 -61.75
CA ALA A 9 -3.93 -10.98 -62.34
C ALA A 9 -3.20 -10.91 -63.70
N GLU A 10 -3.51 -9.92 -64.55
CA GLU A 10 -2.78 -9.74 -65.81
C GLU A 10 -1.34 -9.26 -65.62
N VAL A 11 -1.09 -8.39 -64.64
CA VAL A 11 0.26 -7.90 -64.38
C VAL A 11 1.16 -9.01 -63.82
N ILE A 12 0.66 -9.86 -62.92
CA ILE A 12 1.43 -10.98 -62.37
C ILE A 12 1.67 -12.10 -63.39
N ARG A 13 0.81 -12.23 -64.41
CA ARG A 13 0.98 -13.20 -65.51
C ARG A 13 2.12 -12.86 -66.46
N ARG A 14 2.69 -11.66 -66.38
CA ARG A 14 3.85 -11.24 -67.20
C ARG A 14 5.15 -11.66 -66.49
N PRO A 15 5.87 -12.70 -66.96
CA PRO A 15 7.06 -13.20 -66.28
C PRO A 15 8.12 -12.10 -66.14
N GLY A 16 8.73 -12.00 -64.95
CA GLY A 16 9.82 -11.05 -64.65
C GLY A 16 9.41 -9.59 -64.45
N LEU A 17 8.18 -9.17 -64.82
CA LEU A 17 7.74 -7.77 -64.65
C LEU A 17 7.67 -7.36 -63.17
N VAL A 18 7.04 -8.19 -62.35
CA VAL A 18 6.88 -7.91 -60.91
C VAL A 18 8.23 -7.92 -60.18
N ASP A 19 9.12 -8.83 -60.59
CA ASP A 19 10.46 -8.94 -60.01
C ASP A 19 11.34 -7.73 -60.36
N ALA A 20 11.30 -7.28 -61.61
CA ALA A 20 12.00 -6.06 -62.05
C ALA A 20 11.46 -4.82 -61.32
N LEU A 21 10.14 -4.67 -61.23
CA LEU A 21 9.53 -3.56 -60.48
C LEU A 21 9.94 -3.56 -58.99
N ARG A 22 10.01 -4.74 -58.37
CA ARG A 22 10.42 -4.87 -56.97
C ARG A 22 11.90 -4.58 -56.78
N ARG A 23 12.77 -5.14 -57.63
CA ARG A 23 14.23 -5.05 -57.48
C ARG A 23 14.76 -3.69 -57.92
N ASP A 24 14.34 -3.21 -59.08
CA ASP A 24 14.92 -2.04 -59.74
C ASP A 24 14.21 -0.75 -59.33
N CYS A 25 12.89 -0.81 -59.11
CA CYS A 25 12.08 0.36 -58.80
C CYS A 25 11.60 0.42 -57.33
N ARG A 26 11.81 -0.65 -56.54
CA ARG A 26 11.26 -0.78 -55.17
C ARG A 26 9.73 -0.63 -55.11
N VAL A 27 9.05 -0.99 -56.20
CA VAL A 27 7.59 -0.92 -56.33
C VAL A 27 6.98 -2.28 -56.06
N ILE A 28 6.00 -2.31 -55.15
CA ILE A 28 5.16 -3.49 -54.92
C ILE A 28 3.84 -3.29 -55.67
N VAL A 29 3.55 -4.21 -56.58
CA VAL A 29 2.25 -4.28 -57.22
C VAL A 29 1.26 -4.95 -56.26
N ALA A 30 0.11 -4.32 -56.06
CA ALA A 30 -0.96 -4.85 -55.22
C ALA A 30 -2.31 -4.60 -55.90
N GLY A 31 -3.16 -5.62 -55.94
CA GLY A 31 -4.59 -5.50 -56.18
C GLY A 31 -5.36 -5.10 -54.91
N PRO A 32 -6.69 -4.92 -55.00
CA PRO A 32 -7.52 -4.56 -53.85
C PRO A 32 -7.39 -5.54 -52.69
N THR A 33 -7.48 -6.85 -52.96
CA THR A 33 -7.44 -7.90 -51.93
C THR A 33 -6.05 -7.98 -51.28
N THR A 34 -4.99 -7.88 -52.08
CA THR A 34 -3.61 -7.89 -51.57
C THR A 34 -3.34 -6.66 -50.70
N LEU A 35 -3.79 -5.48 -51.11
CA LEU A 35 -3.63 -4.26 -50.32
C LEU A 35 -4.39 -4.35 -49.00
N GLU A 36 -5.63 -4.86 -49.03
CA GLU A 36 -6.41 -5.10 -47.82
C GLU A 36 -5.70 -6.05 -46.86
N ALA A 37 -5.18 -7.18 -47.36
CA ALA A 37 -4.42 -8.13 -46.56
C ALA A 37 -3.16 -7.50 -45.95
N LEU A 38 -2.42 -6.68 -46.72
CA LEU A 38 -1.24 -5.98 -46.22
C LEU A 38 -1.60 -4.97 -45.11
N LEU A 39 -2.66 -4.19 -45.30
CA LEU A 39 -3.14 -3.23 -44.31
C LEU A 39 -3.65 -3.92 -43.04
N ALA A 40 -4.39 -5.02 -43.19
CA ALA A 40 -4.86 -5.83 -42.06
C ALA A 40 -3.68 -6.38 -41.24
N SER A 41 -2.65 -6.89 -41.94
CA SER A 41 -1.41 -7.40 -41.33
C SER A 41 -0.66 -6.28 -40.59
N LEU A 42 -0.52 -5.11 -41.21
CA LEU A 42 0.13 -3.94 -40.60
C LEU A 42 -0.63 -3.44 -39.37
N ARG A 43 -1.96 -3.36 -39.45
CA ARG A 43 -2.83 -2.97 -38.33
C ARG A 43 -2.65 -3.90 -37.12
N MET A 44 -2.53 -5.20 -37.35
CA MET A 44 -2.24 -6.17 -36.29
C MET A 44 -0.84 -5.95 -35.70
N GLY A 45 0.18 -5.69 -36.53
CA GLY A 45 1.53 -5.34 -36.08
C GLY A 45 1.57 -4.14 -35.15
N PHE A 46 0.87 -3.05 -35.50
CA PHE A 46 0.77 -1.87 -34.64
C PHE A 46 -0.01 -2.11 -33.35
N ARG A 47 -1.09 -2.91 -33.40
CA ARG A 47 -1.83 -3.29 -32.19
C ARG A 47 -0.96 -4.07 -31.21
N THR A 48 -0.14 -5.00 -31.71
CA THR A 48 0.83 -5.74 -30.89
C THR A 48 1.88 -4.82 -30.29
N LEU A 49 2.44 -3.88 -31.07
CA LEU A 49 3.41 -2.90 -30.58
C LEU A 49 2.83 -2.04 -29.44
N ALA A 50 1.60 -1.56 -29.59
CA ALA A 50 0.91 -0.78 -28.56
C ALA A 50 0.66 -1.60 -27.27
N ILE A 51 0.36 -2.89 -27.39
CA ILE A 51 0.23 -3.80 -26.25
C ILE A 51 1.57 -3.98 -25.53
N GLN A 52 2.67 -4.14 -26.27
CA GLN A 52 4.01 -4.24 -25.69
C GLN A 52 4.40 -2.98 -24.90
N GLN A 53 3.99 -1.80 -25.37
CA GLN A 53 4.22 -0.53 -24.66
C GLN A 53 3.57 -0.52 -23.26
N ARG A 54 2.37 -1.10 -23.11
CA ARG A 54 1.65 -1.20 -21.82
C ARG A 54 2.35 -2.11 -20.79
N SER A 55 3.18 -3.05 -21.22
CA SER A 55 3.99 -3.84 -20.28
C SER A 55 5.06 -3.00 -19.58
N SER A 56 5.50 -1.89 -20.17
CA SER A 56 6.42 -0.95 -19.51
C SER A 56 5.77 -0.18 -18.37
N GLU A 57 4.45 0.04 -18.41
CA GLU A 57 3.72 0.74 -17.34
C GLU A 57 3.65 -0.12 -16.07
N VAL A 58 3.49 -1.43 -16.21
CA VAL A 58 3.47 -2.37 -15.07
C VAL A 58 4.79 -2.33 -14.29
N TRP A 59 5.93 -2.27 -15.00
CA TRP A 59 7.24 -2.17 -14.36
C TRP A 59 7.45 -0.83 -13.64
N GLN A 60 6.93 0.28 -14.18
CA GLN A 60 6.98 1.58 -13.49
C GLN A 60 6.13 1.56 -12.21
N VAL A 61 4.92 0.99 -12.28
CA VAL A 61 4.03 0.85 -11.11
C VAL A 61 4.68 -0.01 -10.02
N LEU A 62 5.26 -1.16 -10.39
CA LEU A 62 5.99 -2.02 -9.44
C LEU A 62 7.20 -1.29 -8.82
N GLY A 63 7.91 -0.49 -9.61
CA GLY A 63 9.00 0.37 -9.12
C GLY A 63 8.51 1.38 -8.08
N ALA A 64 7.40 2.07 -8.35
CA ALA A 64 6.80 3.02 -7.42
C ALA A 64 6.35 2.35 -6.11
N VAL A 65 5.71 1.17 -6.20
CA VAL A 65 5.28 0.39 -5.03
C VAL A 65 6.49 -0.03 -4.18
N LYS A 66 7.59 -0.48 -4.80
CA LYS A 66 8.83 -0.83 -4.09
C LYS A 66 9.39 0.35 -3.31
N THR A 67 9.36 1.56 -3.87
CA THR A 67 9.82 2.77 -3.20
C THR A 67 8.96 3.11 -1.98
N GLU A 68 7.63 3.02 -2.09
CA GLU A 68 6.73 3.26 -0.95
C GLU A 68 6.90 2.22 0.17
N PHE A 69 7.11 0.94 -0.17
CA PHE A 69 7.43 -0.09 0.81
C PHE A 69 8.74 0.18 1.56
N GLY A 70 9.76 0.72 0.88
CA GLY A 70 11.01 1.14 1.53
C GLY A 70 10.79 2.24 2.57
N LYS A 71 9.94 3.23 2.27
CA LYS A 71 9.56 4.28 3.22
C LYS A 71 8.80 3.71 4.43
N PHE A 72 7.95 2.72 4.21
CA PHE A 72 7.20 2.03 5.25
C PHE A 72 8.12 1.33 6.27
N GLY A 73 9.24 0.76 5.81
CA GLY A 73 10.28 0.21 6.69
C GLY A 73 10.79 1.23 7.70
N GLY A 74 11.13 2.45 7.25
CA GLY A 74 11.60 3.51 8.16
C GLY A 74 10.52 4.00 9.15
N VAL A 75 9.24 3.83 8.84
CA VAL A 75 8.15 4.08 9.80
C VAL A 75 8.09 2.97 10.85
N LEU A 76 8.21 1.70 10.43
CA LEU A 76 8.24 0.55 11.33
C LEU A 76 9.45 0.62 12.29
N ASP A 77 10.63 1.02 11.81
CA ASP A 77 11.82 1.21 12.66
C ASP A 77 11.56 2.25 13.77
N LYS A 78 10.88 3.35 13.43
CA LYS A 78 10.49 4.37 14.42
C LYS A 78 9.49 3.83 15.43
N VAL A 79 8.53 3.01 14.98
CA VAL A 79 7.55 2.38 15.87
C VAL A 79 8.26 1.43 16.83
N GLN A 80 9.17 0.59 16.34
CA GLN A 80 9.98 -0.31 17.17
C GLN A 80 10.73 0.46 18.24
N LYS A 81 11.44 1.53 17.85
CA LYS A 81 12.22 2.35 18.79
C LYS A 81 11.34 2.95 19.89
N LYS A 82 10.15 3.46 19.55
CA LYS A 82 9.21 3.98 20.55
C LYS A 82 8.68 2.90 21.49
N LEU A 83 8.51 1.67 21.00
CA LEU A 83 8.08 0.54 21.82
C LEU A 83 9.16 0.14 22.83
N GLU A 84 10.43 0.12 22.40
CA GLU A 84 11.59 -0.12 23.27
C GLU A 84 11.73 0.99 24.34
N GLU A 85 11.56 2.25 23.95
CA GLU A 85 11.56 3.38 24.89
C GLU A 85 10.43 3.23 25.94
N ALA A 86 9.21 2.91 25.50
CA ALA A 86 8.09 2.67 26.41
C ALA A 86 8.35 1.48 27.35
N GLN A 87 8.95 0.39 26.84
CA GLN A 87 9.33 -0.76 27.65
C GLN A 87 10.31 -0.37 28.77
N ASN A 88 11.33 0.44 28.45
CA ASN A 88 12.32 0.90 29.42
C ASN A 88 11.67 1.74 30.54
N VAL A 89 10.74 2.63 30.19
CA VAL A 89 10.00 3.44 31.18
C VAL A 89 9.21 2.55 32.16
N VAL A 90 8.58 1.48 31.67
CA VAL A 90 7.84 0.53 32.51
C VAL A 90 8.79 -0.19 33.48
N VAL A 91 9.97 -0.61 33.00
CA VAL A 91 11.00 -1.26 33.84
C VAL A 91 11.45 -0.33 34.97
N ASP A 92 11.78 0.92 34.65
CA ASP A 92 12.22 1.93 35.62
C ASP A 92 11.13 2.24 36.66
N ALA A 93 9.89 2.41 36.21
CA ALA A 93 8.74 2.58 37.11
C ALA A 93 8.59 1.38 38.06
N GLY A 94 8.80 0.15 37.57
CA GLY A 94 8.78 -1.06 38.38
C GLY A 94 9.91 -1.15 39.41
N VAL A 95 11.12 -0.65 39.10
CA VAL A 95 12.22 -0.53 40.07
C VAL A 95 11.86 0.48 41.16
N ARG A 96 11.38 1.66 40.76
CA ARG A 96 11.01 2.74 41.69
C ARG A 96 9.85 2.34 42.60
N ARG A 97 8.81 1.69 42.06
CA ARG A 97 7.72 1.10 42.84
C ARG A 97 8.25 0.11 43.88
N ARG A 98 9.10 -0.84 43.48
CA ARG A 98 9.69 -1.82 44.42
C ARG A 98 10.50 -1.16 45.52
N ALA A 99 11.21 -0.07 45.22
CA ALA A 99 11.95 0.70 46.23
C ALA A 99 11.01 1.40 47.21
N VAL A 100 9.90 1.97 46.72
CA VAL A 100 8.85 2.58 47.55
C VAL A 100 8.16 1.52 48.42
N ASP A 101 7.75 0.38 47.85
CA ASP A 101 7.14 -0.74 48.59
C ASP A 101 8.04 -1.23 49.73
N ARG A 102 9.36 -1.32 49.52
CA ARG A 102 10.30 -1.70 50.58
C ARG A 102 10.38 -0.65 51.71
N ARG A 103 10.36 0.64 51.37
CA ARG A 103 10.35 1.71 52.38
C ARG A 103 9.04 1.76 53.13
N LEU A 104 7.91 1.58 52.45
CA LEU A 104 6.59 1.52 53.07
C LEU A 104 6.45 0.31 54.02
N LYS A 105 7.03 -0.85 53.67
CA LYS A 105 7.09 -2.01 54.57
C LYS A 105 7.97 -1.81 55.81
N ALA A 106 8.94 -0.90 55.74
CA ALA A 106 9.82 -0.56 56.87
C ALA A 106 9.21 0.50 57.78
N VAL A 107 8.18 1.22 57.33
CA VAL A 107 7.35 2.06 58.19
C VAL A 107 6.37 1.11 58.89
N GLU A 108 6.53 0.94 60.21
CA GLU A 108 5.64 0.10 61.01
C GLU A 108 4.17 0.47 60.74
N SER A 109 3.33 -0.55 60.55
CA SER A 109 1.90 -0.37 60.33
C SER A 109 1.28 0.32 61.53
N MET A 110 1.05 1.63 61.43
CA MET A 110 0.28 2.38 62.42
C MET A 110 -1.18 1.89 62.43
N PRO A 111 -1.84 1.85 63.60
CA PRO A 111 -3.27 1.57 63.69
C PRO A 111 -4.07 2.51 62.78
N GLU A 112 -5.05 1.96 62.05
CA GLU A 112 -5.79 2.64 60.98
C GLU A 112 -6.44 3.97 61.46
N VAL A 113 -6.83 4.02 62.73
CA VAL A 113 -7.41 5.19 63.41
C VAL A 113 -6.42 6.36 63.52
N GLU A 114 -5.13 6.10 63.71
CA GLU A 114 -4.09 7.15 63.79
C GLU A 114 -3.66 7.63 62.41
N ALA A 115 -3.61 6.73 61.42
CA ALA A 115 -3.33 7.08 60.03
C ALA A 115 -4.41 8.01 59.45
N GLN A 116 -5.69 7.74 59.76
CA GLN A 116 -6.82 8.55 59.33
C GLN A 116 -6.80 9.96 59.93
N ARG A 117 -6.42 10.10 61.21
CA ARG A 117 -6.26 11.41 61.86
C ARG A 117 -5.12 12.24 61.25
N LEU A 118 -4.00 11.60 60.90
CA LEU A 118 -2.83 12.29 60.32
C LEU A 118 -3.03 12.69 58.86
N LEU A 119 -3.75 11.89 58.07
CA LEU A 119 -4.00 12.17 56.65
C LEU A 119 -5.19 13.11 56.41
N ALA A 120 -5.88 13.54 57.46
CA ALA A 120 -7.05 14.43 57.41
C ALA A 120 -8.08 13.99 56.35
N ILE A 121 -8.25 12.68 56.17
CA ILE A 121 -9.29 12.14 55.30
C ILE A 121 -10.61 12.36 56.04
N PRO A 122 -11.54 13.18 55.51
CA PRO A 122 -12.82 13.37 56.16
C PRO A 122 -13.51 12.01 56.20
N VAL A 123 -13.96 11.60 57.38
CA VAL A 123 -14.92 10.51 57.51
C VAL A 123 -16.10 10.91 56.64
N GLY A 124 -16.33 10.14 55.58
CA GLY A 124 -17.63 10.16 54.92
C GLY A 124 -18.64 9.90 56.00
N ASP A 125 -19.44 10.93 56.27
CA ASP A 125 -20.56 10.92 57.18
C ASP A 125 -21.54 9.84 56.74
N ASP A 126 -21.34 8.61 57.22
CA ASP A 126 -22.38 7.59 57.27
C ASP A 126 -23.24 7.84 58.53
N GLY A 127 -23.68 9.10 58.67
CA GLY A 127 -24.64 9.56 59.66
C GLY A 127 -26.05 9.56 59.09
N LEU A 128 -26.59 8.38 58.75
CA LEU A 128 -28.04 8.19 58.85
C LEU A 128 -28.36 7.84 60.30
N GLY A 129 -28.30 8.87 61.15
CA GLY A 129 -28.91 8.86 62.46
C GLY A 129 -30.42 8.71 62.34
N GLU A 130 -30.93 7.69 63.01
CA GLU A 130 -32.27 7.65 63.56
C GLU A 130 -32.59 8.99 64.27
N ASP A 131 -33.78 9.56 64.05
CA ASP A 131 -34.87 9.46 65.05
C ASP A 131 -36.09 10.38 64.80
N VAL A 132 -37.26 9.74 64.78
CA VAL A 132 -38.48 10.01 65.59
C VAL A 132 -39.52 11.09 65.18
N GLY A 133 -40.79 10.61 65.14
CA GLY A 133 -42.02 11.34 65.55
C GLY A 133 -43.21 11.11 64.59
N ALA A 134 -44.12 10.14 64.81
CA ALA A 134 -45.29 10.11 65.72
C ALA A 134 -46.54 10.91 65.25
N ALA A 135 -47.69 10.19 65.19
CA ALA A 135 -49.09 10.63 65.04
C ALA A 135 -49.43 11.36 63.71
N GLU A 136 -50.44 10.98 62.93
CA GLU A 136 -51.85 10.68 63.19
C GLU A 136 -52.43 9.78 62.09
#